data_AF-A0A535WR36-F1
#
_entry.id   AF-A0A535WR36-F1
#
_cell.length_a   1.000
_cell.length_b   1.000
_cell.length_c   1.000
_cell.angle_alpha   90.00
_cell.angle_beta   90.00
_cell.angle_gamma   90.00
#
_symmetry.space_group_name_H-M   'P 1'
#
loop_
_entity.id
_entity.type
_entity.pdbx_description
1 polymer ?
#
loop_
_entity_poly.entity_id
_entity_poly.type
_entity_poly.pdbx_seq_one_letter_code
_entity_poly.pdbx_strand_id
1 'polypeptide(L)'
;MSALSHIVLRRTARSSRAYCELDRWSFDPRYTDGVCPICGWAPAGAAAAPRWLRWFRRVEWDLVGLFALFVALTFVGVLVAYAAGIRLPIHQH
;
A
#
# COMPACT_ATOMS: atom_id res chain seq x y z
N MET A 1 -36.30 26.97 -27.12
CA MET A 1 -34.87 26.62 -26.97
C MET A 1 -34.73 25.99 -25.60
N SER A 2 -34.86 24.66 -25.57
CA SER A 2 -35.12 23.88 -24.35
C SER A 2 -33.87 23.64 -23.53
N ALA A 3 -33.95 24.01 -22.26
CA ALA A 3 -33.05 23.58 -21.20
C ALA A 3 -33.13 22.05 -21.05
N LEU A 4 -31.99 21.36 -21.12
CA LEU A 4 -31.87 19.95 -20.78
C LEU A 4 -30.70 19.73 -19.82
N SER A 5 -31.07 19.82 -18.54
CA SER A 5 -30.78 18.83 -17.51
C SER A 5 -29.34 18.32 -17.40
N HIS A 6 -28.55 19.00 -16.57
CA HIS A 6 -27.38 18.41 -15.90
C HIS A 6 -27.85 17.35 -14.89
N ILE A 7 -28.07 16.12 -15.35
CA ILE A 7 -28.27 14.97 -14.46
C ILE A 7 -26.88 14.53 -13.97
N VAL A 8 -26.46 15.04 -12.81
CA VAL A 8 -25.28 14.54 -12.10
C VAL A 8 -25.65 13.19 -11.48
N LEU A 9 -25.43 12.10 -12.23
CA LEU A 9 -25.52 10.74 -11.70
C LEU A 9 -24.38 10.54 -10.70
N ARG A 10 -24.70 10.73 -9.42
CA ARG A 10 -23.84 10.38 -8.27
C ARG A 10 -23.78 8.85 -8.16
N ARG A 11 -23.00 8.21 -9.04
CA ARG A 11 -22.79 6.77 -9.05
C ARG A 11 -21.90 6.41 -7.85
N THR A 12 -22.50 5.80 -6.83
CA THR A 12 -21.79 5.09 -5.76
C THR A 12 -20.78 4.13 -6.40
N ALA A 13 -19.49 4.48 -6.36
CA ALA A 13 -18.42 3.75 -7.03
C ALA A 13 -18.16 2.41 -6.34
N ARG A 14 -18.87 1.37 -6.77
CA ARG A 14 -18.36 -0.01 -6.78
C ARG A 14 -17.06 0.00 -7.58
N SER A 15 -15.92 -0.26 -6.94
CA SER A 15 -14.59 -0.50 -7.54
C SER A 15 -14.51 -0.17 -9.05
N SER A 16 -14.58 1.11 -9.40
CA SER A 16 -14.73 1.51 -10.79
C SER A 16 -13.33 1.71 -11.35
N ARG A 17 -12.82 0.67 -12.03
CA ARG A 17 -11.69 0.84 -12.93
C ARG A 17 -11.97 2.02 -13.86
N ALA A 18 -11.01 2.92 -14.00
CA ALA A 18 -11.04 4.01 -14.96
C ALA A 18 -10.36 3.55 -16.25
N TYR A 19 -10.88 4.00 -17.39
CA TYR A 19 -10.29 3.76 -18.70
C TYR A 19 -9.69 5.06 -19.24
N CYS A 20 -8.42 5.03 -19.62
CA CYS A 20 -7.74 6.14 -20.27
C CYS A 20 -7.84 5.94 -21.79
N GLU A 21 -8.51 6.85 -22.49
CA GLU A 21 -8.66 6.78 -23.96
C GLU A 21 -7.33 7.04 -24.69
N LEU A 22 -6.44 7.84 -24.10
CA LEU A 22 -5.16 8.21 -24.71
C LEU A 22 -4.22 6.99 -24.81
N ASP A 23 -4.07 6.27 -23.69
CA ASP A 23 -3.21 5.08 -23.60
C ASP A 23 -3.97 3.78 -23.87
N ARG A 24 -5.29 3.84 -24.07
CA ARG A 24 -6.21 2.71 -24.20
C ARG A 24 -6.07 1.67 -23.07
N TRP A 25 -5.85 2.16 -21.86
CA TRP A 25 -5.50 1.35 -20.68
C TRP A 25 -6.53 1.48 -19.56
N SER A 26 -6.91 0.36 -18.95
CA SER A 26 -7.77 0.34 -17.76
C SER A 26 -6.93 0.23 -16.48
N PHE A 27 -7.15 1.12 -15.52
CA PHE A 27 -6.47 1.10 -14.22
C PHE A 27 -7.46 1.30 -13.07
N ASP A 28 -7.06 0.96 -11.85
CA ASP A 28 -7.84 1.25 -10.65
C ASP A 28 -7.30 2.53 -9.98
N PRO A 29 -8.08 3.63 -9.98
CA PRO A 29 -7.65 4.92 -9.43
C PRO A 29 -7.20 4.86 -7.96
N ARG A 30 -7.68 3.85 -7.21
CA ARG A 30 -7.33 3.65 -5.80
C ARG A 30 -5.83 3.43 -5.58
N TYR A 31 -5.16 2.76 -6.51
CA TYR A 31 -3.76 2.38 -6.38
C TYR A 31 -2.81 3.32 -7.13
N THR A 32 -3.36 4.23 -7.93
CA THR A 32 -2.60 5.16 -8.77
C THR A 32 -2.83 6.62 -8.38
N ASP A 33 -3.25 6.87 -7.13
CA ASP A 33 -3.55 8.22 -6.62
C ASP A 33 -4.52 9.03 -7.48
N GLY A 34 -5.44 8.35 -8.16
CA GLY A 34 -6.44 8.98 -9.00
C GLY A 34 -5.95 9.37 -10.40
N VAL A 35 -4.73 9.00 -10.81
CA VAL A 35 -4.18 9.35 -12.14
C VAL A 35 -3.81 8.12 -12.96
N CYS A 36 -3.76 8.27 -14.29
CA CYS A 36 -3.21 7.27 -15.18
C CYS A 36 -1.70 7.15 -14.91
N PRO A 37 -1.16 5.94 -14.65
CA PRO A 37 0.26 5.77 -14.32
C PRO A 37 1.20 5.98 -15.53
N ILE A 38 0.67 6.09 -16.73
CA ILE A 38 1.43 6.25 -17.97
C ILE A 38 1.48 7.72 -18.37
N CYS A 39 0.32 8.32 -18.68
CA CYS A 39 0.24 9.71 -19.15
C CYS A 39 -0.13 10.75 -18.09
N GLY A 40 -0.49 10.36 -16.86
CA GLY A 40 -0.85 11.30 -15.78
C GLY A 40 -2.28 11.86 -15.83
N TRP A 41 -3.11 11.49 -16.82
CA TRP A 41 -4.50 11.94 -16.90
C TRP A 41 -5.34 11.50 -15.69
N ALA A 42 -6.16 12.40 -15.14
CA ALA A 42 -7.03 12.13 -14.00
C ALA A 42 -8.53 12.03 -14.43
N PRO A 43 -9.23 10.93 -14.13
CA PRO A 43 -10.68 10.84 -14.34
C PRO A 43 -11.44 11.80 -13.41
N ALA A 44 -12.49 12.44 -13.93
CA ALA A 44 -13.36 13.28 -13.12
C ALA A 44 -14.03 12.45 -12.00
N GLY A 45 -13.83 12.86 -10.75
CA GLY A 45 -14.38 12.15 -9.58
C GLY A 45 -13.63 10.86 -9.21
N ALA A 46 -12.40 10.68 -9.69
CA ALA A 46 -11.56 9.53 -9.32
C ALA A 46 -11.46 9.37 -7.79
N ALA A 47 -11.68 8.15 -7.33
CA ALA A 47 -11.56 7.83 -5.91
C ALA A 47 -10.10 7.95 -5.48
N ALA A 48 -9.81 8.91 -4.59
CA ALA A 48 -8.50 9.00 -3.97
C ALA A 48 -8.21 7.73 -3.16
N ALA A 49 -6.92 7.36 -3.10
CA ALA A 49 -6.46 6.24 -2.28
C ALA A 49 -6.98 6.40 -0.83
N PRO A 50 -7.58 5.36 -0.21
CA PRO A 50 -8.07 5.44 1.15
C PRO A 50 -6.92 5.72 2.13
N ARG A 51 -7.23 6.40 3.25
CA ARG A 51 -6.22 6.87 4.21
C ARG A 51 -5.28 5.75 4.68
N TRP A 52 -5.81 4.57 4.96
CA TRP A 52 -5.01 3.41 5.38
C TRP A 52 -4.00 2.98 4.31
N LEU A 53 -4.37 3.01 3.03
CA LEU A 53 -3.50 2.61 1.93
C LEU A 53 -2.38 3.62 1.72
N ARG A 54 -2.67 4.91 1.94
CA ARG A 54 -1.64 5.96 1.94
C ARG A 54 -0.66 5.82 3.11
N TRP A 55 -1.13 5.34 4.26
CA TRP A 55 -0.25 5.02 5.39
C TRP A 55 0.60 3.79 5.09
N PHE A 56 0.01 2.71 4.59
CA PHE A 56 0.72 1.49 4.21
C PHE A 56 1.82 1.74 3.17
N ARG A 57 1.59 2.60 2.17
CA ARG A 57 2.63 2.95 1.18
C ARG A 57 3.79 3.79 1.72
N ARG A 58 3.64 4.46 2.88
CA ARG A 58 4.74 5.21 3.51
C ARG A 58 5.63 4.34 4.38
N VAL A 59 5.13 3.18 4.78
CA VAL A 59 5.91 2.23 5.57
C VAL A 59 6.83 1.50 4.60
N GLU A 60 8.13 1.60 4.86
CA GLU A 60 9.15 0.84 4.15
C GLU A 60 9.08 -0.63 4.60
N TRP A 61 8.27 -1.42 3.91
CA TRP A 61 8.03 -2.83 4.25
C TRP A 61 9.31 -3.66 4.23
N ASP A 62 10.30 -3.24 3.44
CA ASP A 62 11.61 -3.87 3.39
C ASP A 62 12.33 -3.76 4.74
N LEU A 63 12.30 -2.59 5.38
CA LEU A 63 12.89 -2.40 6.72
C LEU A 63 12.12 -3.17 7.80
N VAL A 64 10.79 -3.21 7.70
CA VAL A 64 9.95 -3.99 8.62
C VAL A 64 10.26 -5.48 8.51
N GLY A 65 10.37 -5.99 7.27
CA GLY A 65 10.75 -7.37 7.00
C GLY A 65 12.15 -7.70 7.50
N LEU A 66 13.11 -6.81 7.26
CA LEU A 66 14.48 -6.98 7.74
C LEU A 66 14.57 -7.00 9.27
N PHE A 67 13.82 -6.12 9.94
CA PHE A 67 13.74 -6.11 11.40
C PHE A 67 13.11 -7.40 11.94
N ALA A 68 12.00 -7.85 11.35
CA ALA A 68 11.36 -9.11 11.74
C ALA A 68 12.31 -10.31 11.55
N LEU A 69 13.05 -10.36 10.44
CA LEU A 69 14.06 -11.37 10.19
C LEU A 69 15.18 -11.32 11.23
N PHE A 70 15.70 -10.14 11.55
CA PHE A 70 16.72 -9.96 12.58
C PHE A 70 16.25 -10.50 13.93
N VAL A 71 15.02 -10.18 14.35
CA VAL A 71 14.44 -10.70 15.60
C VAL A 71 14.31 -12.21 15.57
N ALA A 72 13.82 -12.78 14.47
CA ALA A 72 13.68 -14.23 14.31
C ALA A 72 15.03 -14.94 14.39
N LEU A 73 16.04 -14.45 13.68
CA LEU A 73 17.40 -14.99 13.72
C LEU A 73 18.02 -14.87 15.13
N THR A 74 17.82 -13.74 15.80
CA THR A 74 18.29 -13.54 17.18
C THR A 74 17.62 -14.54 18.12
N PHE A 75 16.31 -14.72 17.99
CA PHE A 75 15.56 -15.67 18.80
C PHE A 75 16.02 -17.11 18.59
N VAL A 76 16.22 -17.52 17.32
CA VAL A 76 16.79 -18.84 16.98
C VAL A 76 18.20 -18.98 17.56
N GLY A 77 19.05 -17.96 17.43
CA GLY A 77 20.40 -17.96 18.00
C GLY A 77 20.40 -18.14 19.52
N VAL A 78 19.51 -17.46 20.23
CA VAL A 78 19.32 -17.61 21.69
C VAL A 78 18.86 -19.02 22.04
N LEU A 79 17.89 -19.57 21.31
CA LEU A 79 17.42 -20.95 21.52
C LEU A 79 18.54 -21.97 21.32
N VAL A 80 19.33 -21.81 20.26
CA VAL A 80 20.49 -22.69 20.00
C VAL A 80 21.53 -22.56 21.10
N ALA A 81 21.86 -21.34 21.54
CA ALA A 81 22.80 -21.12 22.64
C ALA A 81 22.32 -21.75 23.95
N TYR A 82 21.03 -21.60 24.27
CA TYR A 82 20.39 -22.23 25.41
C TYR A 82 20.45 -23.76 25.33
N ALA A 83 20.10 -24.34 24.17
CA ALA A 83 20.16 -25.77 23.93
C ALA A 83 21.59 -26.33 23.99
N ALA A 84 22.58 -25.55 23.57
CA ALA A 84 23.99 -25.88 23.64
C ALA A 84 24.59 -25.74 25.06
N GLY A 85 23.81 -25.26 26.05
CA GLY A 85 24.29 -25.05 27.42
C GLY A 85 25.25 -23.87 27.56
N ILE A 86 25.32 -22.98 26.57
CA ILE A 86 26.16 -21.78 26.60
C ILE A 86 25.48 -20.78 27.54
N ARG A 87 26.11 -20.53 28.70
CA ARG A 87 25.66 -19.48 29.62
C ARG A 87 26.13 -18.14 29.08
N LEU A 88 25.19 -17.32 28.61
CA LEU A 88 25.47 -15.94 28.23
C LEU A 88 26.04 -15.19 29.46
N PRO A 89 27.20 -14.52 29.35
CA PRO A 89 27.74 -13.70 30.44
C PRO A 89 26.90 -12.42 30.55
N ILE A 90 25.74 -12.53 31.20
CA ILE A 90 24.87 -11.41 31.52
C ILE A 90 25.20 -11.04 32.97
N HIS A 91 25.95 -9.94 33.15
CA HIS A 91 26.47 -9.38 34.42
C HIS A 91 27.69 -10.06 35.06
N GLN A 92 28.87 -9.47 34.83
CA GLN A 92 29.93 -9.37 35.83
C GLN A 92 30.46 -7.93 35.87
N HIS A 93 29.68 -7.03 36.49
CA HIS A 93 30.14 -5.75 37.03
C HIS A 93 29.27 -5.38 38.23
#